data_AF-A0A1E3PSV2-F1
#
_entry.id   AF-A0A1E3PSV2-F1
#
_cell.length_a   1.000
_cell.length_b   1.000
_cell.length_c   1.000
_cell.angle_alpha   90.00
_cell.angle_beta   90.00
_cell.angle_gamma   90.00
#
_symmetry.space_group_name_H-M   'P 1'
#
loop_
_entity.id
_entity.type
_entity.pdbx_description
1 polymer ?
#
loop_
_entity_poly.entity_id
_entity_poly.type
_entity_poly.pdbx_seq_one_letter_code
_entity_poly.pdbx_strand_id
1 'polypeptide(L)'
;MAGGPTKKSYTGWWGNLGSPPQKGVQRYAVSPFAQKPIATIGKKEFFNTISRVKRNTLVIGIPAFIFYTIWTKANAYNEWLYSKEGQRRLHEKLSAEKLASNLKKERI
;
A
#
# COMPACT_ATOMS: atom_id res chain seq x y z
N MET A 1 22.76 36.20 -16.41
CA MET A 1 22.62 35.93 -14.96
C MET A 1 23.03 34.47 -14.72
N ALA A 2 24.30 34.23 -14.37
CA ALA A 2 24.72 32.89 -13.96
C ALA A 2 24.26 32.68 -12.52
N GLY A 3 23.42 31.67 -12.28
CA GLY A 3 22.91 31.35 -10.95
C GLY A 3 24.05 31.03 -9.98
N GLY A 4 23.88 31.39 -8.70
CA GLY A 4 24.85 31.11 -7.66
C GLY A 4 25.15 29.61 -7.49
N PRO A 5 26.26 29.25 -6.82
CA PRO A 5 26.69 27.86 -6.69
C PRO A 5 25.61 27.00 -6.01
N THR A 6 25.23 25.91 -6.68
CA THR A 6 24.22 24.97 -6.19
C THR A 6 24.84 23.88 -5.33
N LYS A 7 24.07 23.37 -4.35
CA LYS A 7 24.52 22.28 -3.46
C LYS A 7 24.69 20.98 -4.24
N LYS A 8 25.60 20.10 -3.79
CA LYS A 8 25.77 18.76 -4.37
C LYS A 8 24.48 17.94 -4.19
N SER A 9 24.01 17.35 -5.27
CA SER A 9 22.85 16.45 -5.33
C SER A 9 23.25 15.04 -5.76
N TYR A 10 22.44 14.05 -5.43
CA TYR A 10 22.64 12.65 -5.86
C TYR A 10 22.31 12.41 -7.34
N THR A 11 21.90 13.45 -8.07
CA THR A 11 21.54 13.39 -9.48
C THR A 11 21.94 14.69 -10.14
N GLY A 12 22.58 14.60 -11.31
CA GLY A 12 22.85 15.75 -12.18
C GLY A 12 22.02 15.71 -13.47
N TRP A 13 22.54 16.31 -14.55
CA TRP A 13 21.84 16.41 -15.84
C TRP A 13 22.37 15.40 -16.87
N TRP A 14 21.79 15.38 -18.06
CA TRP A 14 22.35 14.65 -19.20
C TRP A 14 23.84 14.98 -19.39
N GLY A 15 24.68 13.95 -19.47
CA GLY A 15 26.14 14.09 -19.52
C GLY A 15 26.85 14.10 -18.17
N ASN A 16 26.15 14.35 -17.05
CA ASN A 16 26.71 14.25 -15.69
C ASN A 16 25.64 13.76 -14.70
N LEU A 17 25.25 12.50 -14.80
CA LEU A 17 24.20 11.90 -13.96
C LEU A 17 24.64 11.64 -12.51
N GLY A 18 25.95 11.67 -12.23
CA GLY A 18 26.50 11.27 -10.92
C GLY A 18 26.59 9.75 -10.72
N SER A 19 26.45 8.96 -11.79
CA SER A 19 26.62 7.50 -11.75
C SER A 19 28.09 7.08 -11.86
N PRO A 20 28.44 5.85 -11.42
CA PRO A 20 29.77 5.29 -11.65
C PRO A 20 30.10 5.24 -13.15
N PRO A 21 31.39 5.39 -13.54
CA PRO A 21 31.80 5.33 -14.94
C PRO A 21 31.49 3.95 -15.53
N GLN A 22 30.77 3.91 -16.66
CA GLN A 22 30.41 2.69 -17.38
C GLN A 22 31.24 2.58 -18.67
N LYS A 23 32.03 1.51 -18.83
CA LYS A 23 32.79 1.20 -20.05
C LYS A 23 32.52 -0.25 -20.46
N GLY A 24 32.33 -0.49 -21.77
CA GLY A 24 32.16 -1.83 -22.32
C GLY A 24 30.73 -2.38 -22.34
N VAL A 25 29.71 -1.59 -22.00
CA VAL A 25 28.30 -2.00 -22.09
C VAL A 25 27.70 -1.49 -23.40
N GLN A 26 27.42 -2.38 -24.35
CA GLN A 26 26.71 -2.05 -25.59
C GLN A 26 25.21 -2.27 -25.40
N ARG A 27 24.39 -1.33 -25.89
CA ARG A 27 22.93 -1.40 -25.84
C ARG A 27 22.39 -1.37 -27.25
N TYR A 28 21.51 -2.31 -27.57
CA TYR A 28 20.84 -2.40 -28.85
C TYR A 28 19.35 -2.14 -28.67
N ALA A 29 18.77 -1.38 -29.58
CA ALA A 29 17.34 -1.11 -29.61
C ALA A 29 16.86 -1.14 -31.05
N VAL A 30 15.62 -1.60 -31.25
CA VAL A 30 14.93 -1.58 -32.55
C VAL A 30 13.91 -0.45 -32.52
N SER A 31 13.78 0.29 -33.62
CA SER A 31 12.78 1.36 -33.75
C SER A 31 11.37 0.85 -33.41
N PRO A 32 10.58 1.57 -32.58
CA PRO A 32 9.22 1.16 -32.24
C PRO A 32 8.31 0.96 -33.46
N PHE A 33 8.53 1.71 -34.54
CA PHE A 33 7.76 1.59 -35.79
C PHE A 33 8.03 0.28 -36.55
N ALA A 34 9.15 -0.39 -36.26
CA ALA A 34 9.49 -1.69 -36.82
C ALA A 34 9.04 -2.86 -35.93
N GLN A 35 8.49 -2.58 -34.74
CA GLN A 35 8.02 -3.59 -33.80
C GLN A 35 6.50 -3.71 -33.83
N LYS A 36 6.00 -4.91 -33.50
CA LYS A 36 4.57 -5.11 -33.21
C LYS A 36 4.32 -4.71 -31.75
N PRO A 37 3.48 -3.71 -31.45
CA PRO A 37 3.37 -3.12 -30.11
C PRO A 37 2.87 -4.09 -29.03
N ILE A 38 2.10 -5.13 -29.40
CA ILE A 38 1.47 -6.07 -28.46
C ILE A 38 1.54 -7.53 -28.92
N ALA A 39 2.68 -7.94 -29.47
CA ALA A 39 2.82 -9.24 -30.14
C ALA A 39 2.62 -10.49 -29.25
N THR A 40 2.84 -10.39 -27.93
CA THR A 40 2.97 -11.60 -27.07
C THR A 40 2.06 -11.59 -25.84
N ILE A 41 1.06 -10.71 -25.79
CA ILE A 41 0.16 -10.56 -24.63
C ILE A 41 -0.49 -11.90 -24.24
N GLY A 42 -1.05 -12.62 -25.21
CA GLY A 42 -1.80 -13.87 -24.94
C GLY A 42 -0.97 -15.12 -24.69
N LYS A 43 0.33 -15.13 -25.03
CA LYS A 43 1.17 -16.35 -24.93
C LYS A 43 2.24 -16.29 -23.86
N LYS A 44 2.83 -15.11 -23.60
CA LYS A 44 3.97 -14.97 -22.68
C LYS A 44 3.64 -14.03 -21.53
N GLU A 45 3.06 -12.87 -21.83
CA GLU A 45 2.83 -11.85 -20.80
C GLU A 45 1.77 -12.26 -19.79
N PHE A 46 0.77 -13.05 -20.18
CA PHE A 46 -0.22 -13.59 -19.25
C PHE A 46 0.42 -14.46 -18.15
N PHE A 47 1.23 -15.45 -18.53
CA PHE A 47 1.90 -16.33 -17.55
C PHE A 47 2.98 -15.60 -16.74
N ASN A 48 3.67 -14.63 -17.35
CA ASN A 48 4.60 -13.75 -16.66
C ASN A 48 3.87 -12.91 -15.59
N THR A 49 2.68 -12.38 -15.91
CA THR A 49 1.85 -11.62 -14.97
C THR A 49 1.39 -12.48 -13.80
N ILE A 50 0.90 -13.70 -14.05
CA ILE A 50 0.53 -14.65 -12.99
C ILE A 50 1.74 -14.95 -12.09
N SER A 51 2.91 -15.18 -12.68
CA SER A 51 4.14 -15.46 -11.93
C SER A 51 4.57 -14.29 -11.05
N ARG A 52 4.35 -13.05 -11.49
CA ARG A 52 4.63 -11.82 -10.73
C ARG A 52 3.61 -11.62 -9.60
N VAL A 53 2.32 -11.81 -9.88
CA VAL A 53 1.26 -11.67 -8.88
C VAL A 53 1.46 -12.70 -7.77
N LYS A 54 1.67 -13.98 -8.13
CA LYS A 54 1.88 -15.08 -7.17
C LYS A 54 2.95 -14.78 -6.12
N ARG A 55 4.05 -14.13 -6.51
CA ARG A 55 5.15 -13.78 -5.59
C ARG A 55 4.74 -12.77 -4.51
N ASN A 56 3.83 -11.85 -4.85
CA ASN A 56 3.36 -10.80 -3.94
C ASN A 56 2.04 -11.14 -3.24
N THR A 57 1.32 -12.18 -3.71
CA THR A 57 -0.01 -12.54 -3.18
C THR A 57 -0.01 -12.79 -1.68
N LEU A 58 1.02 -13.42 -1.11
CA LEU A 58 1.04 -13.66 0.34
C LEU A 58 1.32 -12.39 1.14
N VAL A 59 2.21 -11.53 0.65
CA VAL A 59 2.58 -10.27 1.33
C VAL A 59 1.38 -9.34 1.44
N ILE A 60 0.52 -9.31 0.43
CA ILE A 60 -0.69 -8.47 0.42
C ILE A 60 -1.90 -9.23 0.98
N GLY A 61 -2.04 -10.50 0.64
CA GLY A 61 -3.19 -11.32 0.95
C GLY A 61 -3.32 -11.65 2.43
N ILE A 62 -2.20 -11.89 3.14
CA ILE A 62 -2.25 -12.19 4.58
C ILE A 62 -2.77 -10.98 5.38
N PRO A 63 -2.21 -9.77 5.24
CA PRO A 63 -2.75 -8.59 5.94
C PRO A 63 -4.20 -8.28 5.56
N ALA A 64 -4.55 -8.38 4.27
CA ALA A 64 -5.91 -8.13 3.80
C ALA A 64 -6.92 -9.12 4.41
N PHE A 65 -6.56 -10.41 4.47
CA PHE A 65 -7.38 -11.44 5.08
C PHE A 65 -7.58 -11.20 6.59
N ILE A 66 -6.50 -10.92 7.32
CA ILE A 66 -6.56 -10.62 8.76
C ILE A 66 -7.48 -9.42 8.99
N PHE A 67 -7.28 -8.33 8.26
CA PHE A 67 -8.12 -7.13 8.40
C PHE A 67 -9.59 -7.44 8.12
N TYR A 68 -9.88 -8.16 7.04
CA TYR A 68 -11.24 -8.52 6.67
C TYR A 68 -11.94 -9.37 7.75
N THR A 69 -11.24 -10.34 8.34
CA THR A 69 -11.82 -11.18 9.41
C THR A 69 -12.09 -10.40 10.69
N ILE A 70 -11.23 -9.45 11.06
CA ILE A 70 -11.46 -8.58 12.21
C ILE A 70 -12.63 -7.65 11.95
N TRP A 71 -12.66 -7.02 10.77
CA TRP A 71 -13.70 -6.07 10.39
C TRP A 71 -15.09 -6.71 10.35
N THR A 72 -15.22 -7.88 9.73
CA THR A 72 -16.48 -8.62 9.66
C THR A 72 -17.02 -9.01 11.05
N LYS A 73 -16.15 -9.50 11.94
CA LYS A 73 -16.52 -9.80 13.33
C LYS A 73 -16.93 -8.55 14.10
N ALA A 74 -16.17 -7.46 13.96
CA ALA A 74 -16.48 -6.20 14.62
C ALA A 74 -17.81 -5.62 14.13
N ASN A 75 -18.09 -5.69 12.84
CA ASN A 75 -19.34 -5.19 12.26
C ASN A 75 -20.56 -6.01 12.74
N ALA A 76 -20.47 -7.34 12.69
CA ALA A 76 -21.53 -8.21 13.20
C ALA A 76 -21.78 -8.01 14.70
N TYR A 77 -20.71 -7.83 15.49
CA TYR A 77 -20.84 -7.53 16.91
C TYR A 77 -21.47 -6.16 17.17
N ASN A 78 -21.15 -5.17 16.34
CA ASN A 78 -21.74 -3.84 16.41
C ASN A 78 -23.25 -3.89 16.11
N GLU A 79 -23.64 -4.58 15.04
CA GLU A 79 -25.05 -4.80 14.69
C GLU A 79 -25.80 -5.52 15.83
N TRP A 80 -25.20 -6.54 16.43
CA TRP A 80 -25.78 -7.25 17.58
C TRP A 80 -25.95 -6.33 18.81
N LEU A 81 -24.99 -5.45 19.11
CA LEU A 81 -25.07 -4.53 20.25
C LEU A 81 -26.26 -3.55 20.13
N TYR A 82 -26.57 -3.11 18.91
CA TYR A 82 -27.71 -2.24 18.64
C TYR A 82 -29.03 -3.00 18.41
N SER A 83 -29.01 -4.33 18.44
CA SER A 83 -30.22 -5.15 18.43
C SER A 83 -30.90 -5.17 19.81
N LYS A 84 -32.17 -5.59 19.85
CA LYS A 84 -32.94 -5.70 21.11
C LYS A 84 -32.29 -6.64 22.13
N GLU A 85 -31.65 -7.72 21.65
CA GLU A 85 -30.98 -8.69 22.51
C GLU A 85 -29.70 -8.13 23.15
N GLY A 86 -28.99 -7.24 22.44
CA GLY A 86 -27.74 -6.63 22.87
C GLY A 86 -27.90 -5.39 23.76
N GLN A 87 -29.10 -4.81 23.87
CA GLN A 87 -29.33 -3.54 24.57
C GLN A 87 -28.79 -3.53 26.00
N ARG A 88 -29.00 -4.61 26.76
CA ARG A 88 -28.50 -4.71 28.15
C ARG A 88 -26.97 -4.54 28.21
N ARG A 89 -26.24 -5.18 27.29
CA ARG A 89 -24.78 -5.13 27.20
C ARG A 89 -24.30 -3.76 26.72
N LEU A 90 -25.05 -3.11 25.84
CA LEU A 90 -24.77 -1.76 25.38
C LEU A 90 -24.90 -0.73 26.53
N HIS A 91 -25.99 -0.79 27.29
CA HIS A 91 -26.22 0.09 28.44
C HIS A 91 -25.15 -0.08 29.54
N GLU A 92 -24.72 -1.31 29.80
CA GLU A 92 -23.61 -1.61 30.73
C GLU A 92 -22.30 -0.93 30.28
N LYS A 93 -21.95 -1.04 28.99
CA LYS A 93 -20.75 -0.42 28.42
C LYS A 93 -20.80 1.11 28.47
N LEU A 94 -21.94 1.70 28.10
CA LEU A 94 -22.13 3.14 28.11
C LEU A 94 -22.01 3.71 29.54
N SER A 95 -22.58 2.99 30.52
CA SER A 95 -22.45 3.31 31.94
C SER A 95 -20.97 3.32 32.38
N ALA A 96 -20.23 2.26 32.05
CA ALA A 96 -18.82 2.15 32.38
C ALA A 96 -17.97 3.27 31.75
N GLU A 97 -18.25 3.64 30.50
CA GLU A 97 -17.54 4.73 29.80
C GLU A 97 -17.86 6.10 30.42
N LYS A 98 -19.11 6.32 30.83
CA LYS A 98 -19.51 7.55 31.52
C LYS A 98 -18.83 7.67 32.90
N LEU A 99 -18.69 6.57 33.62
CA LEU A 99 -17.92 6.54 34.88
C LEU A 99 -16.43 6.82 34.64
N ALA A 100 -15.81 6.20 33.64
CA ALA A 100 -14.41 6.42 33.31
C ALA A 100 -14.12 7.87 32.89
N SER A 101 -15.02 8.49 32.11
CA SER A 101 -14.87 9.89 31.72
C SER A 101 -15.07 10.85 32.89
N ASN A 102 -16.02 10.57 33.80
CA ASN A 102 -16.20 11.34 35.03
C ASN A 102 -14.96 11.26 35.94
N LEU A 103 -14.40 10.07 36.17
CA LEU A 103 -13.17 9.89 36.94
C LEU A 103 -11.97 10.62 36.33
N LYS A 104 -11.88 10.67 34.99
CA LYS A 104 -10.82 11.43 34.31
C LYS A 104 -10.99 12.93 34.47
N LYS A 105 -12.24 13.43 34.51
CA LYS A 105 -12.55 14.84 34.75
C LYS A 105 -12.24 15.27 36.18
N GLU A 106 -12.46 14.41 37.16
CA GLU A 106 -12.12 14.69 38.57
C GLU A 106 -10.61 14.61 38.85
N ARG A 107 -9.83 13.99 37.96
CA ARG A 107 -8.36 13.89 38.06
C ARG A 107 -7.59 15.06 37.41
N ILE A 108 -8.27 15.99 36.76
CA ILE A 108 -7.70 17.19 36.12
C ILE A 108 -8.11 18.41 36.93
#